data_AF-A0A954X232-F1
#
_entry.id   AF-A0A954X232-F1
#
_cell.length_a   1.000
_cell.length_b   1.000
_cell.length_c   1.000
_cell.angle_alpha   90.00
_cell.angle_beta   90.00
_cell.angle_gamma   90.00
#
_symmetry.space_group_name_H-M   'P 1'
#
loop_
_entity.id
_entity.type
_entity.pdbx_description
1 polymer ?
#
loop_
_entity_poly.entity_id
_entity_poly.type
_entity_poly.pdbx_seq_one_letter_code
_entity_poly.pdbx_strand_id
1 'polypeptide(L)'
;MHTYQDLLALAESADIWPRPTAEQLDADAFAVEEEICERLQIDVLGEWENGAVEIYSAVNRKIQQVRDLDRFGYARFVQLCGRPARDFINQGMHDVPGMVKVGDVKAAIALLAGRCRLTHKSLLGVGCWRGRDTEDNPRDEVVLVGDGEAAAWLRTAGVLEKVEHPRRGGLLLGITGADAWYDFDRLANHLAAAESPEWCAAVVDELADEFSRWEWEHDTTPELLVGLVLASYVQTLWEWRPQVAITGRTNSGKSYLFETLVRLFGPIAYKVTGQSSTEAGIRQGLGSSAMIPLLDEWDKSRHRAAILSMIRTAGRRDRRATGTQDQKGHETALQHIFWVA
;
A
#
# COMPACT_ATOMS: atom_id res chain seq x y z
N MET A 1 41.17 -23.22 21.57
CA MET A 1 40.50 -23.64 20.33
C MET A 1 39.23 -24.35 20.79
N HIS A 2 38.10 -23.64 20.82
CA HIS A 2 36.84 -24.25 21.23
C HIS A 2 36.39 -25.21 20.13
N THR A 3 36.09 -26.44 20.51
CA THR A 3 35.63 -27.48 19.59
C THR A 3 34.16 -27.30 19.27
N TYR A 4 33.68 -27.91 18.18
CA TYR A 4 32.26 -27.90 17.83
C TYR A 4 31.36 -28.47 18.95
N GLN A 5 31.90 -29.40 19.75
CA GLN A 5 31.22 -29.92 20.94
C GLN A 5 31.09 -28.88 22.06
N ASP A 6 32.08 -27.99 22.23
CA ASP A 6 32.00 -26.90 23.21
C ASP A 6 30.91 -25.88 22.83
N LEU A 7 30.69 -25.65 21.53
CA LEU A 7 29.61 -24.79 21.03
C LEU A 7 28.23 -25.42 21.19
N LEU A 8 28.11 -26.75 21.00
CA LEU A 8 26.86 -27.48 21.24
C LEU A 8 26.50 -27.49 22.72
N ALA A 9 27.47 -27.72 23.60
CA ALA A 9 27.25 -27.65 25.04
C ALA A 9 26.80 -26.25 25.50
N LEU A 10 27.35 -25.19 24.89
CA LEU A 10 26.94 -23.80 25.16
C LEU A 10 25.52 -23.50 24.64
N ALA A 11 25.13 -24.08 23.51
CA ALA A 11 23.78 -23.93 22.95
C ALA A 11 22.73 -24.71 23.76
N GLU A 12 23.11 -25.86 24.33
CA GLU A 12 22.26 -26.65 25.22
C GLU A 12 22.19 -26.08 26.65
N SER A 13 23.25 -25.40 27.12
CA SER A 13 23.29 -24.76 28.44
C SER A 13 22.81 -23.31 28.45
N ALA A 14 22.65 -22.69 27.28
CA ALA A 14 22.06 -21.38 27.18
C ALA A 14 20.58 -21.51 27.54
N ASP A 15 20.18 -20.90 28.66
CA ASP A 15 18.78 -20.54 28.87
C ASP A 15 18.36 -19.72 27.65
N ILE A 16 17.70 -20.39 26.71
CA ILE A 16 17.06 -19.73 25.59
C ILE A 16 16.09 -18.77 26.25
N TRP A 17 16.38 -17.47 26.21
CA TRP A 17 15.51 -16.43 26.79
C TRP A 17 14.07 -16.81 26.45
N PRO A 18 13.29 -17.29 27.43
CA PRO A 18 11.97 -17.81 27.12
C PRO A 18 11.22 -16.63 26.55
N ARG A 19 10.70 -16.78 25.32
CA ARG A 19 9.78 -15.78 24.80
C ARG A 19 8.68 -15.66 25.84
N PRO A 20 8.49 -14.48 26.45
CA PRO A 20 7.42 -14.34 27.42
C PRO A 20 6.12 -14.75 26.71
N THR A 21 5.38 -15.64 27.36
CA THR A 21 4.07 -16.09 26.87
C THR A 21 3.14 -14.88 26.74
N ALA A 22 2.12 -14.97 25.89
CA ALA A 22 1.15 -13.89 25.73
C ALA A 22 0.45 -13.52 27.06
N GLU A 23 0.43 -14.43 28.05
CA GLU A 23 -0.04 -14.18 29.41
C GLU A 23 0.98 -13.45 30.30
N GLN A 24 2.28 -13.49 29.97
CA GLN A 24 3.35 -12.78 30.68
C GLN A 24 3.61 -11.37 30.15
N LEU A 25 3.22 -11.12 28.89
CA LEU A 25 3.11 -9.79 28.32
C LEU A 25 1.69 -9.30 28.59
N ASP A 26 1.47 -8.75 29.78
CA ASP A 26 0.16 -8.30 30.26
C ASP A 26 -0.59 -7.50 29.16
N ALA A 27 -1.82 -7.89 28.85
CA ALA A 27 -2.64 -7.18 27.86
C ALA A 27 -2.95 -5.74 28.33
N ASP A 28 -2.86 -5.50 29.64
CA ASP A 28 -2.95 -4.18 30.28
C ASP A 28 -1.61 -3.42 30.35
N ALA A 29 -0.48 -4.00 29.88
CA ALA A 29 0.85 -3.39 30.01
C ALA A 29 0.99 -2.03 29.32
N PHE A 30 0.10 -1.72 28.36
CA PHE A 30 0.13 -0.49 27.58
C PHE A 30 -1.15 0.35 27.68
N ALA A 31 -2.04 0.04 28.63
CA ALA A 31 -3.34 0.71 28.74
C ALA A 31 -3.19 2.23 28.91
N VAL A 32 -2.16 2.67 29.66
CA VAL A 32 -1.86 4.09 29.85
C VAL A 32 -1.40 4.75 28.55
N GLU A 33 -0.51 4.10 27.81
CA GLU A 33 0.01 4.60 26.54
C GLU A 33 -1.07 4.67 25.47
N GLU A 34 -1.96 3.68 25.43
CA GLU A 34 -3.14 3.64 24.57
C GLU A 34 -4.11 4.77 24.93
N GLU A 35 -4.41 4.99 26.22
CA GLU A 35 -5.28 6.10 26.67
C GLU A 35 -4.69 7.46 26.27
N ILE A 36 -3.37 7.65 26.40
CA ILE A 36 -2.69 8.89 25.96
C ILE A 36 -2.90 9.12 24.46
N CYS A 37 -2.69 8.09 23.63
CA CYS A 37 -2.84 8.21 22.18
C CYS A 37 -4.31 8.41 21.77
N GLU A 38 -5.25 7.73 22.42
CA GLU A 38 -6.69 7.88 22.19
C GLU A 38 -7.14 9.31 22.51
N ARG A 39 -6.73 9.87 23.65
CA ARG A 39 -7.05 11.26 24.01
C ARG A 39 -6.45 12.28 23.04
N LEU A 40 -5.29 11.97 22.47
CA LEU A 40 -4.66 12.76 21.41
C LEU A 40 -5.24 12.50 20.01
N GLN A 41 -6.15 11.53 19.88
CA GLN A 41 -6.78 11.12 18.63
C GLN A 41 -5.74 10.71 17.58
N ILE A 42 -4.75 9.93 18.01
CA ILE A 42 -3.69 9.36 17.17
C ILE A 42 -3.62 7.84 17.30
N ASP A 43 -3.18 7.18 16.24
CA ASP A 43 -2.85 5.76 16.21
C ASP A 43 -1.38 5.58 15.77
N VAL A 44 -0.61 4.85 16.56
CA VAL A 44 0.79 4.56 16.28
C VAL A 44 0.87 3.31 15.42
N LEU A 45 1.14 3.48 14.13
CA LEU A 45 1.09 2.39 13.14
C LEU A 45 2.26 1.41 13.31
N GLY A 46 3.43 1.91 13.71
CA GLY A 46 4.61 1.10 13.99
C GLY A 46 5.92 1.85 13.75
N GLU A 47 7.03 1.13 13.87
CA GLU A 47 8.39 1.61 13.71
C GLU A 47 9.05 1.03 12.45
N TRP A 48 9.66 1.91 11.64
CA TRP A 48 10.50 1.55 10.51
C TRP A 48 11.87 1.03 10.94
N GLU A 49 12.60 0.41 10.00
CA GLU A 49 13.93 -0.13 10.32
C GLU A 49 14.95 0.92 10.78
N ASN A 50 14.79 2.15 10.28
CA ASN A 50 15.65 3.29 10.61
C ASN A 50 15.26 4.01 11.92
N GLY A 51 14.32 3.47 12.70
CA GLY A 51 13.83 4.07 13.95
C GLY A 51 12.77 5.15 13.77
N ALA A 52 12.36 5.47 12.53
CA ALA A 52 11.26 6.39 12.30
C ALA A 52 9.92 5.73 12.70
N VAL A 53 8.99 6.51 13.22
CA VAL A 53 7.65 6.03 13.63
C VAL A 53 6.59 6.58 12.69
N GLU A 54 5.62 5.75 12.28
CA GLU A 54 4.43 6.22 11.57
C GLU A 54 3.28 6.44 12.54
N ILE A 55 2.66 7.61 12.43
CA ILE A 55 1.54 8.01 13.28
C ILE A 55 0.41 8.49 12.39
N TYR A 56 -0.77 7.89 12.57
CA TYR A 56 -2.00 8.40 12.02
C TYR A 56 -2.65 9.40 12.96
N SER A 57 -3.16 10.49 12.41
CA SER A 57 -4.01 11.45 13.12
C SER A 57 -5.44 11.34 12.61
N ALA A 58 -6.36 10.97 13.50
CA ALA A 58 -7.79 10.92 13.17
C ALA A 58 -8.36 12.34 12.94
N VAL A 59 -7.86 13.33 13.66
CA VAL A 59 -8.30 14.74 13.55
C VAL A 59 -8.00 15.32 12.17
N ASN A 60 -6.78 15.09 11.68
CA ASN A 60 -6.33 15.64 10.40
C ASN A 60 -6.41 14.63 9.25
N ARG A 61 -6.89 13.40 9.51
CA ARG A 61 -7.00 12.28 8.56
C ARG A 61 -5.74 12.09 7.71
N LYS A 62 -4.58 12.10 8.37
CA LYS A 62 -3.28 12.01 7.71
C LYS A 62 -2.33 11.09 8.45
N ILE A 63 -1.47 10.43 7.69
CA ILE A 63 -0.33 9.67 8.21
C ILE A 63 0.91 10.57 8.17
N GLN A 64 1.69 10.58 9.26
CA GLN A 64 2.91 11.33 9.36
C GLN A 64 4.06 10.46 9.87
N GLN A 65 5.12 10.42 9.08
CA GLN A 65 6.39 9.83 9.48
C GLN A 65 7.15 10.78 10.42
N VAL A 66 7.44 10.31 11.63
CA VAL A 66 8.28 10.98 12.63
C VAL A 66 9.65 10.32 12.65
N ARG A 67 10.63 10.96 12.01
CA ARG A 67 12.01 10.44 11.91
C ARG A 67 12.80 10.48 13.22
N ASP A 68 12.49 11.46 14.06
CA ASP A 68 13.17 11.71 15.33
C ASP A 68 12.10 12.15 16.32
N LEU A 69 11.70 11.21 17.19
CA LEU A 69 10.67 11.42 18.19
C LEU A 69 11.16 12.32 19.32
N ASP A 70 12.46 12.28 19.64
CA ASP A 70 13.06 13.13 20.67
C ASP A 70 12.96 14.60 20.30
N ARG A 71 13.10 14.94 19.01
CA ARG A 71 12.91 16.31 18.49
C ARG A 71 11.45 16.68 18.21
N PHE A 72 10.50 15.77 18.43
CA PHE A 72 9.08 16.03 18.18
C PHE A 72 8.43 16.84 19.32
N GLY A 73 8.58 18.16 19.27
CA GLY A 73 8.07 19.07 20.31
C GLY A 73 6.57 19.38 20.21
N TYR A 74 6.06 20.13 21.21
CA TYR A 74 4.65 20.51 21.32
C TYR A 74 4.06 21.10 20.04
N ALA A 75 4.76 22.04 19.38
CA ALA A 75 4.24 22.65 18.15
C ALA A 75 3.96 21.62 17.03
N ARG A 76 4.76 20.55 16.96
CA ARG A 76 4.53 19.46 16.00
C ARG A 76 3.36 18.56 16.42
N PHE A 77 3.18 18.32 17.72
CA PHE A 77 1.98 17.65 18.23
C PHE A 77 0.71 18.44 17.93
N VAL A 78 0.73 19.76 18.08
CA VAL A 78 -0.41 20.61 17.66
C VAL A 78 -0.66 20.52 16.16
N GLN A 79 0.39 20.48 15.33
CA GLN A 79 0.24 20.30 13.87
C GLN A 79 -0.28 18.89 13.49
N LEU A 80 0.02 17.87 14.28
CA LEU A 80 -0.38 16.49 14.04
C LEU A 80 -1.79 16.22 14.59
N CYS A 81 -2.03 16.49 15.86
CA CYS A 81 -3.24 16.14 16.59
C CYS A 81 -4.28 17.28 16.62
N GLY A 82 -3.89 18.53 16.34
CA GLY A 82 -4.79 19.67 16.41
C GLY A 82 -5.13 20.08 17.85
N ARG A 83 -6.41 20.38 18.09
CA ARG A 83 -6.92 20.86 19.38
C ARG A 83 -6.69 19.89 20.56
N PRO A 84 -6.86 18.55 20.42
CA PRO A 84 -6.49 17.60 21.45
C PRO A 84 -5.09 17.79 22.04
N ALA A 85 -4.07 18.03 21.20
CA ALA A 85 -2.71 18.29 21.71
C ALA A 85 -2.64 19.57 22.55
N ARG A 86 -3.40 20.61 22.20
CA ARG A 86 -3.44 21.85 22.99
C ARG A 86 -4.12 21.65 24.35
N ASP A 87 -5.17 20.86 24.38
CA ASP A 87 -6.02 20.69 25.55
C ASP A 87 -5.45 19.63 26.52
N PHE A 88 -4.61 18.70 26.03
CA PHE A 88 -4.09 17.58 26.82
C PHE A 88 -2.57 17.57 27.03
N ILE A 89 -1.77 18.31 26.25
CA ILE A 89 -0.31 18.31 26.42
C ILE A 89 0.14 19.52 27.23
N ASN A 90 0.79 19.24 28.36
CA ASN A 90 1.39 20.24 29.22
C ASN A 90 2.80 20.63 28.70
N GLN A 91 3.01 21.94 28.53
CA GLN A 91 4.31 22.53 28.16
C GLN A 91 5.11 23.05 29.37
N GLY A 92 4.47 23.16 30.53
CA GLY A 92 5.08 23.65 31.76
C GLY A 92 5.88 22.58 32.49
N MET A 93 6.72 23.04 33.42
CA MET A 93 7.52 22.16 34.30
C MET A 93 6.68 21.47 35.38
N HIS A 94 5.60 22.12 35.82
CA HIS A 94 4.73 21.62 36.89
C HIS A 94 3.63 20.74 36.35
N ASP A 95 3.28 19.70 37.10
CA ASP A 95 2.18 18.81 36.76
C ASP A 95 0.85 19.58 36.80
N VAL A 96 0.08 19.47 35.72
CA VAL A 96 -1.26 20.05 35.60
C VAL A 96 -2.25 18.90 35.59
N PRO A 97 -3.19 18.84 36.53
CA PRO A 97 -4.17 17.76 36.58
C PRO A 97 -4.91 17.58 35.24
N GLY A 98 -4.94 16.34 34.74
CA GLY A 98 -5.60 16.01 33.47
C GLY A 98 -4.78 16.28 32.21
N MET A 99 -3.59 16.87 32.30
CA MET A 99 -2.66 17.04 31.17
C MET A 99 -1.43 16.14 31.32
N VAL A 100 -0.85 15.76 30.20
CA VAL A 100 0.30 14.85 30.10
C VAL A 100 1.51 15.62 29.59
N LYS A 101 2.73 15.36 30.10
CA LYS A 101 3.92 16.06 29.61
C LYS A 101 4.30 15.55 28.23
N VAL A 102 4.94 16.42 27.45
CA VAL A 102 5.49 16.05 26.13
C VAL A 102 6.40 14.82 26.19
N GLY A 103 7.17 14.65 27.28
CA GLY A 103 8.05 13.50 27.48
C GLY A 103 7.28 12.18 27.58
N ASP A 104 6.20 12.17 28.35
CA ASP A 104 5.37 10.97 28.55
C ASP A 104 4.63 10.60 27.25
N VAL A 105 4.16 11.59 26.49
CA VAL A 105 3.57 11.35 25.15
C VAL A 105 4.57 10.70 24.20
N LYS A 106 5.83 11.15 24.19
CA LYS A 106 6.89 10.53 23.38
C LYS A 106 7.19 9.11 23.84
N ALA A 107 7.27 8.88 25.15
CA ALA A 107 7.49 7.55 25.69
C ALA A 107 6.36 6.60 25.28
N ALA A 108 5.11 7.04 25.38
CA ALA A 108 3.94 6.26 24.96
C ALA A 108 4.00 5.89 23.47
N ILE A 109 4.30 6.87 22.61
CA ILE A 109 4.44 6.62 21.17
C ILE A 109 5.59 5.65 20.88
N ALA A 110 6.74 5.79 21.55
CA ALA A 110 7.88 4.90 21.36
C ALA A 110 7.54 3.46 21.77
N LEU A 111 6.87 3.28 22.91
CA LEU A 111 6.44 1.97 23.42
C LEU A 111 5.47 1.29 22.47
N LEU A 112 4.45 2.02 21.99
CA LEU A 112 3.48 1.49 21.05
C LEU A 112 4.09 1.20 19.67
N ALA A 113 5.01 2.04 19.19
CA ALA A 113 5.69 1.84 17.92
C ALA A 113 6.50 0.54 17.90
N GLY A 114 7.14 0.19 19.03
CA GLY A 114 7.91 -1.04 19.19
C GLY A 114 7.08 -2.34 19.04
N ARG A 115 5.75 -2.26 19.11
CA ARG A 115 4.85 -3.42 18.93
C ARG A 115 4.77 -3.90 17.48
N CYS A 116 5.03 -3.02 16.51
CA CYS A 116 4.86 -3.33 15.10
C CYS A 116 6.05 -2.81 14.28
N ARG A 117 6.80 -3.73 13.66
CA ARG A 117 7.86 -3.37 12.73
C ARG A 117 7.27 -3.14 11.33
N LEU A 118 7.41 -1.93 10.83
CA LEU A 118 6.99 -1.57 9.48
C LEU A 118 8.06 -1.93 8.45
N THR A 119 7.58 -2.38 7.30
CA THR A 119 8.35 -2.70 6.10
C THR A 119 7.77 -1.93 4.93
N HIS A 120 8.49 -1.89 3.81
CA HIS A 120 7.99 -1.23 2.59
C HIS A 120 6.66 -1.81 2.04
N LYS A 121 6.23 -2.99 2.53
CA LYS A 121 4.93 -3.60 2.19
C LYS A 121 3.86 -3.39 3.27
N SER A 122 4.22 -2.85 4.42
CA SER A 122 3.30 -2.74 5.55
C SER A 122 2.17 -1.75 5.23
N LEU A 123 2.49 -0.60 4.63
CA LEU A 123 1.51 0.40 4.23
C LEU A 123 1.12 0.24 2.77
N LEU A 124 -0.11 -0.23 2.55
CA LEU A 124 -0.69 -0.40 1.23
C LEU A 124 -1.11 0.95 0.65
N GLY A 125 -0.47 1.37 -0.44
CA GLY A 125 -0.79 2.64 -1.10
C GLY A 125 -2.03 2.56 -1.98
N VAL A 126 -2.26 3.62 -2.75
CA VAL A 126 -3.43 3.79 -3.63
C VAL A 126 -3.69 2.57 -4.53
N GLY A 127 -4.96 2.15 -4.63
CA GLY A 127 -5.46 1.11 -5.53
C GLY A 127 -6.25 0.02 -4.78
N CYS A 128 -6.49 -1.13 -5.43
CA CYS A 128 -7.25 -2.24 -4.85
C CYS A 128 -6.36 -3.28 -4.18
N TRP A 129 -6.83 -3.84 -3.06
CA TRP A 129 -6.13 -4.84 -2.26
C TRP A 129 -7.08 -5.90 -1.75
N ARG A 130 -6.57 -7.13 -1.56
CA ARG A 130 -7.36 -8.22 -0.95
C ARG A 130 -7.38 -8.01 0.56
N GLY A 131 -8.56 -7.99 1.16
CA GLY A 131 -8.69 -7.97 2.62
C GLY A 131 -8.06 -9.20 3.27
N ARG A 132 -7.54 -8.99 4.48
CA ARG A 132 -6.88 -10.05 5.28
C ARG A 132 -7.18 -9.88 6.75
N ASP A 133 -7.15 -10.97 7.50
CA ASP A 133 -7.12 -10.90 8.95
C ASP A 133 -5.70 -10.66 9.49
N THR A 134 -5.58 -10.59 10.81
CA THR A 134 -4.32 -10.39 11.53
C THR A 134 -3.36 -11.59 11.41
N GLU A 135 -3.84 -12.75 10.94
CA GLU A 135 -3.06 -13.96 10.70
C GLU A 135 -2.66 -14.10 9.21
N ASP A 136 -2.88 -13.06 8.39
CA ASP A 136 -2.64 -13.02 6.93
C ASP A 136 -3.58 -13.92 6.11
N ASN A 137 -4.66 -14.45 6.69
CA ASN A 137 -5.65 -15.22 5.96
C ASN A 137 -6.50 -14.29 5.08
N PRO A 138 -6.83 -14.70 3.84
CA PRO A 138 -7.65 -13.90 2.94
C PRO A 138 -9.08 -13.77 3.49
N ARG A 139 -9.61 -12.54 3.46
CA ARG A 139 -11.02 -12.23 3.73
C ARG A 139 -11.79 -12.08 2.43
N ASP A 140 -13.10 -12.27 2.48
CA ASP A 140 -14.00 -12.01 1.35
C ASP A 140 -14.34 -10.51 1.23
N GLU A 141 -13.30 -9.70 1.10
CA GLU A 141 -13.43 -8.27 0.90
C GLU A 141 -12.35 -7.73 -0.04
N VAL A 142 -12.68 -6.68 -0.76
CA VAL A 142 -11.73 -5.89 -1.55
C VAL A 142 -11.61 -4.52 -0.90
N VAL A 143 -10.40 -4.15 -0.49
CA VAL A 143 -10.11 -2.85 0.10
C VAL A 143 -9.59 -1.92 -0.98
N LEU A 144 -10.25 -0.79 -1.16
CA LEU A 144 -9.86 0.27 -2.07
C LEU A 144 -9.20 1.38 -1.26
N VAL A 145 -7.90 1.59 -1.48
CA VAL A 145 -7.16 2.69 -0.88
C VAL A 145 -7.21 3.85 -1.87
N GLY A 146 -7.81 4.95 -1.44
CA GLY A 146 -7.93 6.19 -2.20
C GLY A 146 -7.10 7.32 -1.60
N ASP A 147 -7.48 8.52 -1.98
CA ASP A 147 -6.92 9.78 -1.50
C ASP A 147 -7.60 10.21 -0.20
N GLY A 148 -6.91 10.24 0.94
CA GLY A 148 -7.50 10.72 2.20
C GLY A 148 -8.68 9.86 2.75
N GLU A 149 -9.10 8.86 1.99
CA GLU A 149 -10.14 7.90 2.32
C GLU A 149 -9.84 6.51 1.76
N ALA A 150 -10.45 5.52 2.38
CA ALA A 150 -10.46 4.16 1.88
C ALA A 150 -11.91 3.64 1.92
N ALA A 151 -12.17 2.61 1.13
CA ALA A 151 -13.44 1.92 1.10
C ALA A 151 -13.20 0.41 1.11
N ALA A 152 -14.20 -0.35 1.51
CA ALA A 152 -14.13 -1.80 1.47
C ALA A 152 -15.41 -2.37 0.92
N TRP A 153 -15.28 -3.20 -0.12
CA TRP A 153 -16.36 -3.94 -0.70
C TRP A 153 -16.43 -5.33 -0.07
N LEU A 154 -17.49 -5.58 0.70
CA LEU A 154 -17.81 -6.89 1.27
C LEU A 154 -18.57 -7.70 0.23
N ARG A 155 -17.89 -8.62 -0.46
CA ARG A 155 -18.43 -9.28 -1.66
C ARG A 155 -19.70 -10.08 -1.37
N THR A 156 -19.69 -10.92 -0.34
CA THR A 156 -20.88 -11.71 0.03
C THR A 156 -22.05 -10.85 0.52
N ALA A 157 -21.76 -9.73 1.18
CA ALA A 157 -22.80 -8.84 1.70
C ALA A 157 -23.36 -7.87 0.64
N GLY A 158 -22.62 -7.63 -0.46
CA GLY A 158 -23.00 -6.65 -1.46
C GLY A 158 -22.94 -5.21 -0.96
N VAL A 159 -22.07 -4.91 0.02
CA VAL A 159 -22.00 -3.59 0.68
C VAL A 159 -20.64 -2.96 0.51
N LEU A 160 -20.63 -1.68 0.14
CA LEU A 160 -19.45 -0.81 0.16
C LEU A 160 -19.45 0.00 1.45
N GLU A 161 -18.39 -0.12 2.25
CA GLU A 161 -18.23 0.59 3.52
C GLU A 161 -17.11 1.62 3.41
N LYS A 162 -17.30 2.79 4.05
CA LYS A 162 -16.21 3.75 4.24
C LYS A 162 -15.24 3.21 5.30
N VAL A 163 -13.96 3.39 5.05
CA VAL A 163 -12.87 3.04 5.97
C VAL A 163 -12.25 4.33 6.47
N GLU A 164 -12.58 4.68 7.70
CA GLU A 164 -12.18 5.95 8.33
C GLU A 164 -10.82 5.88 9.04
N HIS A 165 -10.28 4.66 9.18
CA HIS A 165 -9.06 4.39 9.91
C HIS A 165 -8.06 3.63 9.02
N PRO A 166 -6.75 3.89 9.11
CA PRO A 166 -5.74 3.21 8.30
C PRO A 166 -5.52 1.74 8.71
N ARG A 167 -6.33 1.19 9.63
CA ARG A 167 -6.31 -0.23 9.99
C ARG A 167 -7.61 -0.87 9.55
N ARG A 168 -7.53 -1.91 8.72
CA ARG A 168 -8.68 -2.76 8.38
C ARG A 168 -8.25 -4.22 8.34
N GLY A 169 -8.75 -5.01 9.29
CA GLY A 169 -8.27 -6.36 9.49
C GLY A 169 -6.76 -6.37 9.79
N GLY A 170 -6.00 -7.20 9.09
CA GLY A 170 -4.54 -7.22 9.16
C GLY A 170 -3.83 -6.22 8.24
N LEU A 171 -4.56 -5.36 7.53
CA LEU A 171 -3.98 -4.40 6.58
C LEU A 171 -3.72 -3.04 7.24
N LEU A 172 -2.58 -2.43 6.90
CA LEU A 172 -2.34 -1.00 7.12
C LEU A 172 -2.45 -0.26 5.79
N LEU A 173 -3.30 0.77 5.77
CA LEU A 173 -3.62 1.53 4.57
C LEU A 173 -2.82 2.84 4.58
N GLY A 174 -2.00 3.04 3.56
CA GLY A 174 -1.28 4.27 3.29
C GLY A 174 -2.23 5.32 2.72
N ILE A 175 -3.12 5.83 3.55
CA ILE A 175 -4.06 6.90 3.19
C ILE A 175 -3.25 8.19 3.04
N THR A 176 -2.88 8.51 1.81
CA THR A 176 -2.11 9.72 1.44
C THR A 176 -3.01 10.73 0.75
N GLY A 177 -2.74 12.03 0.95
CA GLY A 177 -3.46 13.16 0.35
C GLY A 177 -3.13 13.43 -1.13
N ALA A 178 -3.36 12.50 -2.06
CA ALA A 178 -3.10 12.64 -3.51
C ALA A 178 -4.31 12.24 -4.37
N ASP A 179 -4.69 13.03 -5.39
CA ASP A 179 -5.85 12.88 -6.29
C ASP A 179 -6.74 11.61 -6.17
N ALA A 180 -7.98 11.79 -5.71
CA ALA A 180 -8.98 10.73 -5.62
C ALA A 180 -9.24 10.05 -6.98
N TRP A 181 -9.02 8.73 -7.02
CA TRP A 181 -9.21 7.91 -8.23
C TRP A 181 -10.59 7.26 -8.34
N TYR A 182 -11.36 7.28 -7.25
CA TYR A 182 -12.77 6.89 -7.22
C TYR A 182 -13.56 7.91 -6.39
N ASP A 183 -14.87 7.93 -6.62
CA ASP A 183 -15.85 8.65 -5.81
C ASP A 183 -16.71 7.59 -5.11
N PHE A 184 -16.81 7.66 -3.77
CA PHE A 184 -17.49 6.64 -2.98
C PHE A 184 -18.95 6.44 -3.39
N ASP A 185 -19.71 7.53 -3.52
CA ASP A 185 -21.15 7.47 -3.78
C ASP A 185 -21.42 6.97 -5.21
N ARG A 186 -20.61 7.45 -6.17
CA ARG A 186 -20.67 6.96 -7.56
C ARG A 186 -20.29 5.49 -7.67
N LEU A 187 -19.25 5.06 -6.95
CA LEU A 187 -18.83 3.66 -6.94
C LEU A 187 -19.89 2.77 -6.30
N ALA A 188 -20.51 3.18 -5.20
CA ALA A 188 -21.60 2.45 -4.55
C ALA A 188 -22.78 2.25 -5.51
N ASN A 189 -23.17 3.30 -6.25
CA ASN A 189 -24.24 3.21 -7.25
C ASN A 189 -23.89 2.25 -8.39
N HIS A 190 -22.65 2.29 -8.89
CA HIS A 190 -22.18 1.38 -9.93
C HIS A 190 -22.11 -0.08 -9.45
N LEU A 191 -21.70 -0.31 -8.19
CA LEU A 191 -21.69 -1.66 -7.62
C LEU A 191 -23.10 -2.22 -7.45
N ALA A 192 -24.08 -1.39 -7.07
CA ALA A 192 -25.48 -1.80 -7.05
C ALA A 192 -26.01 -2.12 -8.47
N ALA A 193 -25.66 -1.30 -9.47
CA ALA A 193 -26.03 -1.57 -10.87
C ALA A 193 -25.37 -2.85 -11.41
N ALA A 194 -24.15 -3.16 -10.96
CA ALA A 194 -23.39 -4.34 -11.33
C ALA A 194 -24.00 -5.67 -10.83
N GLU A 195 -25.03 -5.63 -9.97
CA GLU A 195 -25.83 -6.82 -9.68
C GLU A 195 -26.59 -7.32 -10.91
N SER A 196 -26.85 -6.45 -11.89
CA SER A 196 -27.44 -6.83 -13.17
C SER A 196 -26.36 -7.36 -14.14
N PRO A 197 -26.43 -8.63 -14.57
CA PRO A 197 -25.51 -9.17 -15.57
C PRO A 197 -25.63 -8.45 -16.92
N GLU A 198 -26.83 -7.98 -17.26
CA GLU A 198 -27.11 -7.24 -18.50
C GLU A 198 -26.42 -5.88 -18.50
N TRP A 199 -26.44 -5.19 -17.35
CA TRP A 199 -25.71 -3.93 -17.19
C TRP A 199 -24.20 -4.15 -17.31
N CYS A 200 -23.67 -5.21 -16.68
CA CYS A 200 -22.26 -5.56 -16.78
C CYS A 200 -21.84 -5.87 -18.23
N ALA A 201 -22.66 -6.64 -18.96
CA ALA A 201 -22.42 -6.94 -20.37
C ALA A 201 -22.43 -5.66 -21.21
N ALA A 202 -23.40 -4.77 -21.02
CA ALA A 202 -23.48 -3.51 -21.74
C ALA A 202 -22.24 -2.61 -21.51
N VAL A 203 -21.70 -2.57 -20.29
CA VAL A 203 -20.46 -1.82 -19.99
C VAL A 203 -19.25 -2.45 -20.70
N VAL A 204 -19.17 -3.78 -20.75
CA VAL A 204 -18.12 -4.49 -21.49
C VAL A 204 -18.22 -4.21 -22.98
N ASP A 205 -19.41 -4.27 -23.55
CA ASP A 205 -19.68 -4.02 -24.96
C ASP A 205 -19.36 -2.56 -25.34
N GLU A 206 -19.76 -1.58 -24.52
CA GLU A 206 -19.43 -0.16 -24.72
C GLU A 206 -17.91 0.07 -24.77
N LEU A 207 -17.16 -0.57 -23.87
CA LEU A 207 -15.71 -0.43 -23.85
C LEU A 207 -15.04 -1.17 -25.01
N ALA A 208 -15.57 -2.33 -25.42
CA ALA A 208 -15.10 -3.07 -26.59
C ALA A 208 -15.32 -2.26 -27.87
N ASP A 209 -16.49 -1.62 -28.01
CA ASP A 209 -16.80 -0.72 -29.11
C ASP A 209 -15.81 0.45 -29.20
N GLU A 210 -15.39 1.02 -28.06
CA GLU A 210 -14.36 2.04 -28.06
C GLU A 210 -13.02 1.50 -28.56
N PHE A 211 -12.60 0.31 -28.09
CA PHE A 211 -11.36 -0.31 -28.57
C PHE A 211 -11.43 -0.81 -30.00
N SER A 212 -12.61 -1.06 -30.57
CA SER A 212 -12.79 -1.46 -31.97
C SER A 212 -12.33 -0.39 -32.98
N ARG A 213 -12.12 0.85 -32.53
CA ARG A 213 -11.67 1.98 -33.36
C ARG A 213 -10.22 1.86 -33.87
N TRP A 214 -9.44 0.95 -33.30
CA TRP A 214 -8.09 0.65 -33.76
C TRP A 214 -8.11 -0.51 -34.77
N GLU A 215 -7.17 -0.48 -35.72
CA GLU A 215 -6.98 -1.58 -36.67
C GLU A 215 -6.23 -2.73 -35.97
N TRP A 216 -6.99 -3.73 -35.51
CA TRP A 216 -6.44 -4.94 -34.88
C TRP A 216 -6.19 -6.05 -35.88
N GLU A 217 -5.21 -6.91 -35.58
CA GLU A 217 -4.93 -8.11 -36.38
C GLU A 217 -6.00 -9.19 -36.21
N HIS A 218 -6.62 -9.24 -35.02
CA HIS A 218 -7.68 -10.18 -34.69
C HIS A 218 -8.91 -9.43 -34.21
N ASP A 219 -10.08 -9.83 -34.72
CA ASP A 219 -11.37 -9.22 -34.39
C ASP A 219 -11.73 -9.32 -32.91
N THR A 220 -11.15 -10.29 -32.18
CA THR A 220 -11.37 -10.51 -30.74
C THR A 220 -10.45 -9.70 -29.82
N THR A 221 -9.57 -8.88 -30.39
CA THR A 221 -8.62 -8.06 -29.61
C THR A 221 -9.32 -7.00 -28.74
N PRO A 222 -10.38 -6.31 -29.20
CA PRO A 222 -11.12 -5.38 -28.37
C PRO A 222 -11.65 -6.01 -27.07
N GLU A 223 -12.30 -7.17 -27.13
CA GLU A 223 -12.83 -7.84 -25.92
C GLU A 223 -11.71 -8.31 -25.00
N LEU A 224 -10.59 -8.78 -25.57
CA LEU A 224 -9.41 -9.13 -24.78
C LEU A 224 -8.85 -7.90 -24.04
N LEU A 225 -8.80 -6.73 -24.69
CA LEU A 225 -8.35 -5.50 -24.06
C LEU A 225 -9.27 -5.07 -22.92
N VAL A 226 -10.59 -5.18 -23.09
CA VAL A 226 -11.56 -4.93 -22.00
C VAL A 226 -11.23 -5.82 -20.79
N GLY A 227 -11.06 -7.12 -21.00
CA GLY A 227 -10.70 -8.05 -19.93
C GLY A 227 -9.39 -7.67 -19.22
N LEU A 228 -8.36 -7.28 -19.97
CA LEU A 228 -7.07 -6.85 -19.42
C LEU A 228 -7.17 -5.52 -18.65
N VAL A 229 -7.97 -4.57 -19.12
CA VAL A 229 -8.25 -3.30 -18.43
C VAL A 229 -8.94 -3.56 -17.10
N LEU A 230 -10.01 -4.36 -17.09
CA LEU A 230 -10.74 -4.74 -15.88
C LEU A 230 -9.81 -5.47 -14.89
N ALA A 231 -8.98 -6.38 -15.39
CA ALA A 231 -7.99 -7.09 -14.58
C ALA A 231 -6.96 -6.14 -13.95
N SER A 232 -6.61 -5.03 -14.64
CA SER A 232 -5.61 -4.06 -14.17
C SER A 232 -6.05 -3.30 -12.92
N TYR A 233 -7.34 -2.95 -12.78
CA TYR A 233 -7.86 -2.30 -11.56
C TYR A 233 -7.72 -3.16 -10.31
N VAL A 234 -7.82 -4.48 -10.47
CA VAL A 234 -7.76 -5.45 -9.37
C VAL A 234 -6.51 -6.34 -9.43
N GLN A 235 -5.46 -5.90 -10.11
CA GLN A 235 -4.24 -6.67 -10.42
C GLN A 235 -3.58 -7.35 -9.21
N THR A 236 -3.68 -6.77 -8.02
CA THR A 236 -3.11 -7.32 -6.77
C THR A 236 -3.87 -8.56 -6.28
N LEU A 237 -5.14 -8.70 -6.67
CA LEU A 237 -5.99 -9.84 -6.32
C LEU A 237 -5.65 -11.08 -7.12
N TRP A 238 -4.99 -10.93 -8.27
CA TRP A 238 -4.63 -12.05 -9.14
C TRP A 238 -3.43 -12.81 -8.59
N GLU A 239 -3.48 -14.14 -8.69
CA GLU A 239 -2.32 -14.99 -8.38
C GLU A 239 -1.26 -14.90 -9.47
N TRP A 240 -1.72 -14.85 -10.72
CA TRP A 240 -0.91 -14.67 -11.92
C TRP A 240 -1.36 -13.42 -12.67
N ARG A 241 -0.42 -12.56 -13.04
CA ARG A 241 -0.69 -11.28 -13.70
C ARG A 241 -0.16 -11.32 -15.14
N PRO A 242 -1.03 -11.26 -16.16
CA PRO A 242 -0.58 -11.16 -17.54
C PRO A 242 0.23 -9.87 -17.72
N GLN A 243 1.25 -9.92 -18.58
CA GLN A 243 1.99 -8.73 -18.98
C GLN A 243 1.54 -8.39 -20.41
N VAL A 244 1.14 -7.14 -20.63
CA VAL A 244 0.48 -6.72 -21.86
C VAL A 244 1.45 -5.93 -22.72
N ALA A 245 1.69 -6.40 -23.94
CA ALA A 245 2.51 -5.71 -24.91
C ALA A 245 1.66 -5.32 -26.13
N ILE A 246 1.55 -4.03 -26.39
CA ILE A 246 0.87 -3.49 -27.57
C ILE A 246 1.93 -3.23 -28.63
N THR A 247 1.95 -4.08 -29.66
CA THR A 247 2.93 -3.98 -30.75
C THR A 247 2.25 -3.58 -32.05
N GLY A 248 2.96 -2.87 -32.90
CA GLY A 248 2.44 -2.44 -34.20
C GLY A 248 3.43 -1.52 -34.90
N ARG A 249 3.19 -1.26 -36.19
CA ARG A 249 4.04 -0.37 -37.00
C ARG A 249 4.02 1.06 -36.43
N THR A 250 5.00 1.87 -36.81
CA THR A 250 4.94 3.32 -36.54
C THR A 250 3.66 3.88 -37.16
N ASN A 251 3.04 4.85 -36.48
CA ASN A 251 1.79 5.49 -36.91
C ASN A 251 0.53 4.61 -36.89
N SER A 252 0.53 3.49 -36.15
CA SER A 252 -0.65 2.62 -35.96
C SER A 252 -1.54 3.01 -34.77
N GLY A 253 -1.38 4.21 -34.20
CA GLY A 253 -2.21 4.69 -33.08
C GLY A 253 -1.85 4.15 -31.68
N LYS A 254 -0.69 3.50 -31.48
CA LYS A 254 -0.27 2.97 -30.15
C LYS A 254 -0.22 4.03 -29.05
N SER A 255 0.41 5.17 -29.31
CA SER A 255 0.52 6.25 -28.32
C SER A 255 -0.86 6.83 -28.00
N TYR A 256 -1.76 6.88 -28.99
CA TYR A 256 -3.15 7.30 -28.77
C TYR A 256 -3.92 6.31 -27.90
N LEU A 257 -3.74 4.99 -28.13
CA LEU A 257 -4.28 3.96 -27.23
C LEU A 257 -3.78 4.13 -25.80
N PHE A 258 -2.49 4.38 -25.61
CA PHE A 258 -1.91 4.60 -24.29
C PHE A 258 -2.49 5.85 -23.61
N GLU A 259 -2.76 6.93 -24.35
CA GLU A 259 -3.45 8.10 -23.82
C GLU A 259 -4.90 7.78 -23.42
N THR A 260 -5.61 6.97 -24.21
CA THR A 260 -6.94 6.48 -23.86
C THR A 260 -6.90 5.65 -22.58
N LEU A 261 -5.94 4.72 -22.44
CA LEU A 261 -5.76 3.93 -21.23
C LEU A 261 -5.43 4.79 -20.01
N VAL A 262 -4.58 5.81 -20.13
CA VAL A 262 -4.31 6.77 -19.04
C VAL A 262 -5.59 7.46 -18.58
N ARG A 263 -6.42 7.92 -19.53
CA ARG A 263 -7.69 8.57 -19.20
C ARG A 263 -8.69 7.61 -18.55
N LEU A 264 -8.72 6.37 -19.01
CA LEU A 264 -9.58 5.33 -18.47
C LEU A 264 -9.19 4.99 -17.04
N PHE A 265 -7.91 4.67 -16.80
CA PHE A 265 -7.37 4.36 -15.47
C PHE A 265 -7.36 5.58 -14.54
N GLY A 266 -7.36 6.79 -15.08
CA GLY A 266 -7.44 8.02 -14.31
C GLY A 266 -6.23 8.19 -13.38
N PRO A 267 -6.42 8.67 -12.14
CA PRO A 267 -5.31 8.98 -11.23
C PRO A 267 -4.43 7.79 -10.80
N ILE A 268 -4.89 6.54 -11.00
CA ILE A 268 -4.04 5.35 -10.73
C ILE A 268 -3.20 4.92 -11.95
N ALA A 269 -3.27 5.64 -13.06
CA ALA A 269 -2.38 5.42 -14.20
C ALA A 269 -0.96 5.89 -13.89
N TYR A 270 0.00 4.98 -13.86
CA TYR A 270 1.43 5.32 -13.74
C TYR A 270 2.08 5.27 -15.13
N LYS A 271 1.96 6.38 -15.88
CA LYS A 271 2.57 6.52 -17.21
C LYS A 271 4.05 6.87 -17.10
N VAL A 272 4.89 6.10 -17.78
CA VAL A 272 6.31 6.35 -17.94
C VAL A 272 6.64 6.32 -19.42
N THR A 273 7.20 7.42 -19.94
CA THR A 273 7.57 7.55 -21.35
C THR A 273 9.07 7.80 -21.50
N GLY A 274 9.69 7.10 -22.45
CA GLY A 274 11.00 7.46 -22.99
C GLY A 274 12.22 6.76 -22.38
N GLN A 275 13.40 7.22 -22.83
CA GLN A 275 14.68 6.49 -22.75
C GLN A 275 15.40 6.57 -21.41
N SER A 276 15.05 7.52 -20.55
CA SER A 276 15.71 7.76 -19.26
C SER A 276 15.16 6.91 -18.11
N SER A 277 14.08 6.17 -18.36
CA SER A 277 13.42 5.31 -17.38
C SER A 277 14.33 4.17 -16.93
N THR A 278 14.46 4.00 -15.62
CA THR A 278 15.26 2.95 -14.97
C THR A 278 14.34 1.99 -14.21
N GLU A 279 14.77 0.74 -14.03
CA GLU A 279 14.06 -0.21 -13.16
C GLU A 279 13.85 0.35 -11.74
N ALA A 280 14.91 0.95 -11.17
CA ALA A 280 14.86 1.54 -9.84
C ALA A 280 13.85 2.70 -9.75
N GLY A 281 13.82 3.58 -10.75
CA GLY A 281 12.86 4.69 -10.82
C GLY A 281 11.41 4.21 -10.91
N ILE A 282 11.15 3.18 -11.73
CA ILE A 282 9.81 2.59 -11.84
C ILE A 282 9.39 1.94 -10.52
N ARG A 283 10.29 1.19 -9.87
CA ARG A 283 10.02 0.60 -8.55
C ARG A 283 9.73 1.64 -7.48
N GLN A 284 10.48 2.73 -7.47
CA GLN A 284 10.28 3.84 -6.53
C GLN A 284 8.95 4.55 -6.80
N GLY A 285 8.60 4.78 -8.07
CA GLY A 285 7.35 5.43 -8.44
C GLY A 285 6.11 4.59 -8.12
N LEU A 286 6.16 3.27 -8.35
CA LEU A 286 5.08 2.37 -7.95
C LEU A 286 5.03 2.17 -6.43
N GLY A 287 6.18 2.12 -5.76
CA GLY A 287 6.29 2.05 -4.31
C GLY A 287 5.48 0.89 -3.71
N SER A 288 4.61 1.23 -2.76
CA SER A 288 3.65 0.30 -2.16
C SER A 288 2.23 0.44 -2.72
N SER A 289 2.05 1.21 -3.80
CA SER A 289 0.76 1.38 -4.46
C SER A 289 0.41 0.20 -5.36
N ALA A 290 -0.85 0.11 -5.74
CA ALA A 290 -1.38 -0.78 -6.77
C ALA A 290 -1.71 -0.01 -8.06
N MET A 291 -0.97 1.08 -8.35
CA MET A 291 -1.10 1.83 -9.60
C MET A 291 -0.85 0.95 -10.84
N ILE A 292 -1.40 1.35 -11.98
CA ILE A 292 -1.36 0.61 -13.25
C ILE A 292 -0.21 1.16 -14.11
N PRO A 293 0.91 0.43 -14.25
CA PRO A 293 2.06 0.90 -15.00
C PRO A 293 1.85 0.82 -16.52
N LEU A 294 2.00 1.96 -17.18
CA LEU A 294 1.96 2.12 -18.64
C LEU A 294 3.33 2.62 -19.12
N LEU A 295 4.13 1.73 -19.73
CA LEU A 295 5.48 2.00 -20.23
C LEU A 295 5.45 2.20 -21.75
N ASP A 296 5.57 3.45 -22.20
CA ASP A 296 5.60 3.80 -23.63
C ASP A 296 7.05 4.13 -24.07
N GLU A 297 7.46 3.63 -25.22
CA GLU A 297 8.82 3.80 -25.80
C GLU A 297 9.97 3.35 -24.88
N TRP A 298 9.70 2.39 -24.00
CA TRP A 298 10.67 1.87 -23.04
C TRP A 298 11.75 0.99 -23.69
N ASP A 299 11.48 0.47 -24.89
CA ASP A 299 12.37 -0.38 -25.67
C ASP A 299 13.67 0.35 -26.08
N LYS A 300 13.61 1.68 -26.19
CA LYS A 300 14.75 2.55 -26.46
C LYS A 300 15.60 2.86 -25.20
N SER A 301 15.20 2.41 -24.01
CA SER A 301 15.94 2.64 -22.77
C SER A 301 17.23 1.83 -22.71
N ARG A 302 18.32 2.44 -22.22
CA ARG A 302 19.57 1.72 -21.90
C ARG A 302 19.39 0.67 -20.78
N HIS A 303 18.30 0.75 -20.03
CA HIS A 303 17.95 -0.17 -18.94
C HIS A 303 16.93 -1.24 -19.34
N ARG A 304 16.65 -1.40 -20.65
CA ARG A 304 15.66 -2.34 -21.21
C ARG A 304 15.72 -3.75 -20.62
N ALA A 305 16.92 -4.34 -20.50
CA ALA A 305 17.08 -5.70 -19.99
C ALA A 305 16.66 -5.83 -18.51
N ALA A 306 16.97 -4.82 -17.69
CA ALA A 306 16.57 -4.77 -16.29
C ALA A 306 15.05 -4.59 -16.16
N ILE A 307 14.46 -3.68 -16.95
CA ILE A 307 13.01 -3.46 -17.02
C ILE A 307 12.26 -4.74 -17.43
N LEU A 308 12.73 -5.45 -18.46
CA LEU A 308 12.15 -6.74 -18.87
C LEU A 308 12.22 -7.80 -17.77
N SER A 309 13.35 -7.89 -17.07
CA SER A 309 13.50 -8.82 -15.96
C SER A 309 12.50 -8.51 -14.85
N MET A 310 12.32 -7.23 -14.51
CA MET A 310 11.34 -6.75 -13.54
C MET A 310 9.90 -7.08 -13.97
N ILE A 311 9.49 -6.74 -15.20
CA ILE A 311 8.17 -7.05 -15.75
C ILE A 311 7.88 -8.55 -15.65
N ARG A 312 8.84 -9.39 -16.05
CA ARG A 312 8.70 -10.85 -15.97
C ARG A 312 8.52 -11.34 -14.54
N THR A 313 9.22 -10.74 -13.57
CA THR A 313 9.04 -11.10 -12.16
C THR A 313 7.71 -10.62 -11.60
N ALA A 314 7.18 -9.49 -12.08
CA ALA A 314 5.93 -8.93 -11.56
C ALA A 314 4.68 -9.79 -11.87
N GLY A 315 4.74 -10.55 -12.97
CA GLY A 315 3.69 -11.49 -13.37
C GLY A 315 3.54 -12.71 -12.45
N ARG A 316 4.57 -13.03 -11.65
CA ARG A 316 4.58 -14.21 -10.77
C ARG A 316 4.62 -13.78 -9.31
N ARG A 317 4.00 -14.57 -8.43
CA ARG A 317 4.17 -14.46 -6.97
C ARG A 317 5.55 -14.96 -6.48
N ASP A 318 6.50 -15.20 -7.39
CA ASP A 318 7.82 -15.73 -7.06
C ASP A 318 8.61 -14.71 -6.22
N ARG A 319 8.96 -15.12 -5.00
CA ARG A 319 9.85 -14.37 -4.12
C ARG A 319 11.25 -14.41 -4.72
N ARG A 320 11.79 -13.26 -5.12
CA ARG A 320 13.23 -13.10 -5.36
C ARG A 320 13.88 -12.40 -4.18
N ALA A 321 14.78 -13.11 -3.51
CA ALA A 321 15.78 -12.50 -2.67
C ALA A 321 16.76 -11.76 -3.58
N THR A 322 16.76 -10.43 -3.53
CA THR A 322 17.76 -9.60 -4.23
C THR A 322 18.69 -9.02 -3.17
N GLY A 323 19.96 -9.44 -3.19
CA GLY A 323 20.98 -8.89 -2.30
C GLY A 323 21.40 -7.50 -2.75
N THR A 324 21.28 -6.50 -1.89
CA THR A 324 21.87 -5.16 -2.05
C THR A 324 23.25 -5.08 -1.39
N GLN A 325 24.07 -4.10 -1.79
CA GLN A 325 25.41 -3.86 -1.21
C GLN A 325 25.37 -3.41 0.25
N ASP A 326 24.24 -2.91 0.74
CA ASP A 326 23.90 -2.93 2.17
C ASP A 326 23.38 -4.33 2.49
N GLN A 327 24.07 -5.03 3.40
CA GLN A 327 23.96 -6.46 3.73
C GLN A 327 22.58 -6.94 4.26
N LYS A 328 21.47 -6.56 3.64
CA LYS A 328 20.12 -7.06 3.93
C LYS A 328 19.33 -7.13 2.63
N GLY A 329 19.04 -8.34 2.16
CA GLY A 329 18.24 -8.54 0.96
C GLY A 329 16.80 -8.10 1.20
N HIS A 330 16.31 -7.14 0.43
CA HIS A 330 14.91 -6.71 0.47
C HIS A 330 14.09 -7.48 -0.57
N GLU A 331 13.07 -8.23 -0.13
CA GLU A 331 12.13 -8.94 -1.00
C GLU A 331 11.07 -7.99 -1.56
N THR A 332 11.39 -7.23 -2.62
CA THR A 332 10.40 -6.38 -3.29
C THR A 332 10.02 -7.00 -4.64
N ALA A 333 9.13 -7.99 -4.63
CA ALA A 333 8.44 -8.43 -5.84
C ALA A 333 7.27 -7.49 -6.11
N LEU A 334 7.36 -6.71 -7.20
CA LEU A 334 6.24 -5.92 -7.73
C LEU A 334 5.08 -6.86 -8.09
N GLN A 335 3.83 -6.42 -7.89
CA GLN A 335 2.64 -7.22 -8.17
C GLN A 335 1.71 -6.51 -9.16
N HIS A 336 2.24 -6.19 -10.34
CA HIS A 336 1.53 -5.39 -11.34
C HIS A 336 1.39 -6.09 -12.70
N ILE A 337 0.32 -5.74 -13.41
CA ILE A 337 0.13 -5.95 -14.84
C ILE A 337 0.80 -4.76 -15.53
N PHE A 338 1.93 -4.98 -16.21
CA PHE A 338 2.55 -3.95 -17.01
C PHE A 338 1.93 -3.91 -18.40
N TRP A 339 1.57 -2.69 -18.81
CA TRP A 339 1.22 -2.35 -20.18
C TRP A 339 2.42 -1.70 -20.84
N VAL A 340 2.87 -2.27 -21.95
CA VAL A 340 4.07 -1.80 -22.65
C VAL A 340 3.81 -1.57 -24.13
N ALA A 341 4.37 -0.50 -24.70
CA ALA A 341 4.30 -0.19 -26.13
C ALA A 341 5.65 0.27 -26.70
#